data_AF-A0A538GVB5-F1
#
_entry.id   AF-A0A538GVB5-F1
#
_cell.length_a   1.000
_cell.length_b   1.000
_cell.length_c   1.000
_cell.angle_alpha   90.00
_cell.angle_beta   90.00
_cell.angle_gamma   90.00
#
_symmetry.space_group_name_H-M   'P 1'
#
loop_
_entity.id
_entity.type
_entity.pdbx_description
1 polymer ?
#
loop_
_entity_poly.entity_id
_entity_poly.type
_entity_poly.pdbx_seq_one_letter_code
_entity_poly.pdbx_strand_id
1 'polypeptide(L)'
;NFVRWADTGNAVPGVVAAAGCLVSATVLITAILLIRRRPLLAPSLRPALRPLAAAALLFGLAYGAVFVAFDHGRVTVVAPLYATESLWAVVWSALLLKRAEGVGPRLVLAAGLMVAGGVLIGVSR
;
A
#
# COMPACT_ATOMS: atom_id res chain seq x y z
N ASN A 1 11.57 -18.71 -7.89
CA ASN A 1 10.92 -17.52 -8.49
C ASN A 1 9.56 -17.94 -9.02
N PHE A 2 8.63 -18.25 -8.11
CA PHE A 2 7.34 -18.89 -8.44
C PHE A 2 6.42 -17.96 -9.23
N VAL A 3 6.52 -16.65 -8.94
CA VAL A 3 5.82 -15.58 -9.67
C VAL A 3 6.27 -15.53 -11.13
N ARG A 4 7.58 -15.58 -11.43
CA ARG A 4 8.08 -15.64 -12.82
C ARG A 4 7.68 -16.90 -13.59
N TRP A 5 7.50 -18.03 -12.90
CA TRP A 5 7.06 -19.27 -13.53
C TRP A 5 5.56 -19.21 -13.87
N ALA A 6 4.76 -18.60 -12.99
CA ALA A 6 3.34 -18.35 -13.22
C ALA A 6 3.06 -17.23 -14.26
N ASP A 7 4.04 -16.34 -14.51
CA ASP A 7 3.93 -15.22 -15.45
C ASP A 7 4.27 -15.57 -16.91
N THR A 8 4.29 -16.85 -17.27
CA THR A 8 4.69 -17.32 -18.61
C THR A 8 3.66 -17.07 -19.72
N GLY A 9 2.64 -16.24 -19.51
CA GLY A 9 1.63 -15.96 -20.53
C GLY A 9 0.84 -14.65 -20.38
N ASN A 10 1.19 -13.75 -19.47
CA ASN A 10 0.40 -12.55 -19.25
C ASN A 10 0.96 -11.37 -20.04
N ALA A 11 0.36 -11.07 -21.20
CA ALA A 11 0.71 -9.92 -22.05
C ALA A 11 0.25 -8.57 -21.47
N VAL A 12 -0.22 -8.54 -20.21
CA VAL A 12 -0.91 -7.42 -19.60
C VAL A 12 0.00 -6.74 -18.59
N PRO A 13 0.29 -5.43 -18.72
CA PRO A 13 1.10 -4.69 -17.76
C PRO A 13 0.51 -4.79 -16.34
N GLY A 14 1.37 -4.87 -15.32
CA GLY A 14 0.95 -5.06 -13.92
C GLY A 14 -0.05 -4.02 -13.41
N VAL A 15 0.07 -2.77 -13.88
CA VAL A 15 -0.89 -1.68 -13.58
C VAL A 15 -2.29 -1.99 -14.09
N VAL A 16 -2.41 -2.60 -15.27
CA VAL A 16 -3.70 -2.95 -15.88
C VAL A 16 -4.35 -4.11 -15.12
N ALA A 17 -3.56 -5.12 -14.73
CA ALA A 17 -4.04 -6.21 -13.89
C ALA A 17 -4.52 -5.71 -12.51
N ALA A 18 -3.74 -4.83 -11.86
CA ALA A 18 -4.10 -4.22 -10.59
C ALA A 18 -5.37 -3.36 -10.70
N ALA A 19 -5.49 -2.54 -11.75
CA ALA A 19 -6.68 -1.75 -12.02
C ALA A 19 -7.91 -2.64 -12.22
N GLY A 20 -7.78 -3.74 -12.97
CA GLY A 20 -8.85 -4.74 -13.16
C GLY A 20 -9.33 -5.37 -11.85
N CYS A 21 -8.40 -5.75 -10.96
CA CYS A 21 -8.72 -6.24 -9.62
C CYS A 21 -9.47 -5.20 -8.77
N LEU A 22 -9.03 -3.93 -8.79
CA LEU A 22 -9.66 -2.85 -8.03
C LEU A 22 -11.08 -2.53 -8.54
N VAL A 23 -11.24 -2.48 -9.87
CA VAL A 23 -12.55 -2.26 -10.50
C VAL A 23 -13.50 -3.41 -10.19
N SER A 24 -13.07 -4.66 -10.35
CA SER A 24 -13.91 -5.83 -10.07
C SER A 24 -14.32 -5.90 -8.60
N ALA A 25 -13.40 -5.65 -7.67
CA ALA A 25 -13.71 -5.57 -6.24
C ALA A 25 -14.72 -4.45 -5.93
N THR A 26 -14.56 -3.27 -6.55
CA THR A 26 -15.49 -2.13 -6.37
C THR A 26 -16.89 -2.45 -6.88
N VAL A 27 -16.98 -3.08 -8.06
CA VAL A 27 -18.25 -3.53 -8.65
C VAL A 27 -18.91 -4.56 -7.75
N LEU A 28 -18.17 -5.55 -7.28
CA LEU A 28 -18.69 -6.59 -6.39
C LEU A 28 -19.23 -5.99 -5.09
N ILE A 29 -18.47 -5.11 -4.44
CA ILE A 29 -18.89 -4.44 -3.20
C ILE A 29 -20.15 -3.60 -3.45
N THR A 30 -20.19 -2.85 -4.55
CA THR A 30 -21.33 -2.02 -4.93
C THR A 30 -22.57 -2.89 -5.19
N ALA A 31 -22.42 -3.99 -5.93
CA ALA A 31 -23.48 -4.96 -6.17
C ALA A 31 -24.03 -5.55 -4.87
N ILE A 32 -23.15 -5.94 -3.94
CA ILE A 32 -23.56 -6.45 -2.61
C ILE A 32 -24.34 -5.38 -1.83
N LEU A 33 -23.90 -4.13 -1.83
CA LEU A 33 -24.60 -3.04 -1.15
C LEU A 33 -25.97 -2.77 -1.76
N LEU A 34 -26.08 -2.78 -3.09
CA LEU A 34 -27.34 -2.62 -3.82
C LEU A 34 -28.31 -3.77 -3.54
N ILE A 35 -27.84 -5.03 -3.60
CA ILE A 35 -28.64 -6.23 -3.27
C ILE A 35 -29.15 -6.16 -1.83
N ARG A 36 -28.31 -5.72 -0.89
CA ARG A 36 -28.69 -5.54 0.52
C ARG A 36 -29.49 -4.26 0.80
N ARG A 37 -29.83 -3.49 -0.24
CA ARG A 37 -30.53 -2.19 -0.16
C ARG A 37 -29.88 -1.22 0.83
N ARG A 38 -28.55 -1.30 0.98
CA ARG A 38 -27.79 -0.38 1.84
C ARG A 38 -27.47 0.89 1.06
N PRO A 39 -27.52 2.07 1.70
CA PRO A 39 -27.14 3.31 1.03
C PRO A 39 -25.65 3.23 0.66
N LEU A 40 -25.34 3.47 -0.62
CA LEU A 40 -23.95 3.52 -1.12
C LEU A 40 -23.14 4.64 -0.44
N LEU A 41 -23.82 5.74 -0.11
CA LEU A 41 -23.26 6.92 0.52
C LEU A 41 -24.13 7.31 1.71
N ALA A 42 -23.82 6.76 2.88
CA ALA A 42 -24.45 7.21 4.12
C ALA A 42 -24.15 8.71 4.33
N PRO A 43 -25.12 9.52 4.81
CA PRO A 43 -24.89 10.96 5.06
C PRO A 43 -23.70 11.23 5.99
N SER A 44 -23.44 10.31 6.94
CA SER A 44 -22.30 10.33 7.84
C SER A 44 -20.94 10.20 7.15
N LEU A 45 -20.88 9.63 5.94
CA LEU A 45 -19.65 9.46 5.17
C LEU A 45 -19.29 10.68 4.33
N ARG A 46 -20.26 11.57 4.03
CA ARG A 46 -20.04 12.75 3.17
C ARG A 46 -18.86 13.62 3.63
N PRO A 47 -18.67 13.92 4.93
CA PRO A 47 -17.53 14.70 5.39
C PRO A 47 -16.20 13.96 5.20
N ALA A 48 -16.22 12.62 5.28
CA ALA A 48 -15.04 11.77 5.13
C ALA A 48 -14.65 11.51 3.67
N LEU A 49 -15.52 11.80 2.69
CA LEU A 49 -15.23 11.57 1.28
C LEU A 49 -14.03 12.39 0.77
N ARG A 50 -13.90 13.64 1.19
CA ARG A 50 -12.78 14.50 0.78
C ARG A 50 -11.42 13.95 1.26
N PRO A 51 -11.21 13.70 2.57
CA PRO A 51 -9.93 13.14 3.02
C PRO A 51 -9.71 11.72 2.47
N LEU A 52 -10.76 10.91 2.32
CA LEU A 52 -10.66 9.59 1.71
C LEU A 52 -10.20 9.66 0.25
N ALA A 53 -10.79 10.57 -0.54
CA ALA A 53 -10.40 10.76 -1.93
C ALA A 53 -8.96 11.27 -2.06
N ALA A 54 -8.55 12.21 -1.20
CA ALA A 54 -7.17 12.68 -1.15
C ALA A 54 -6.19 11.55 -0.80
N ALA A 55 -6.52 10.72 0.20
CA ALA A 55 -5.71 9.56 0.58
C ALA A 55 -5.63 8.54 -0.57
N ALA A 56 -6.75 8.24 -1.21
CA ALA A 56 -6.80 7.32 -2.36
C ALA A 56 -5.97 7.82 -3.54
N LEU A 57 -6.02 9.12 -3.85
CA LEU A 57 -5.23 9.74 -4.92
C LEU A 57 -3.73 9.65 -4.62
N LEU A 58 -3.32 10.05 -3.41
CA LEU A 58 -1.90 9.99 -3.01
C LEU A 58 -1.38 8.55 -3.07
N PHE A 59 -2.15 7.60 -2.56
CA PHE A 59 -1.79 6.18 -2.56
C PHE A 59 -1.72 5.61 -3.98
N GLY A 60 -2.68 5.96 -4.84
CA GLY A 60 -2.68 5.55 -6.25
C GLY A 60 -1.48 6.08 -7.02
N LEU A 61 -1.12 7.36 -6.82
CA LEU A 61 0.07 7.96 -7.42
C LEU A 61 1.36 7.29 -6.91
N ALA A 62 1.45 7.00 -5.62
CA ALA A 62 2.59 6.29 -5.03
C ALA A 62 2.76 4.90 -5.63
N TYR A 63 1.69 4.11 -5.73
CA TYR A 63 1.73 2.79 -6.36
C TYR A 63 2.07 2.87 -7.85
N GLY A 64 1.53 3.85 -8.58
CA GLY A 64 1.88 4.09 -9.97
C GLY A 64 3.38 4.36 -10.15
N ALA A 65 3.97 5.21 -9.30
CA ALA A 65 5.40 5.49 -9.31
C ALA A 65 6.24 4.24 -9.00
N VAL A 66 5.80 3.39 -8.06
CA VAL A 66 6.47 2.13 -7.72
C VAL A 66 6.42 1.14 -8.89
N PHE A 67 5.29 1.01 -9.58
CA PHE A 67 5.20 0.17 -10.77
C PHE A 67 6.13 0.67 -11.88
N VAL A 68 6.15 1.98 -12.16
CA VAL A 68 7.09 2.57 -13.13
C VAL A 68 8.54 2.32 -12.71
N ALA A 69 8.86 2.43 -11.42
CA ALA A 69 10.18 2.14 -10.89
C ALA A 69 10.57 0.65 -11.03
N PHE A 70 9.63 -0.28 -10.88
CA PHE A 70 9.88 -1.70 -11.13
C PHE A 70 10.05 -2.01 -12.62
N ASP A 71 9.35 -1.31 -13.50
CA ASP A 71 9.49 -1.48 -14.95
C ASP A 71 10.84 -0.96 -15.47
N HIS A 72 11.38 0.13 -14.90
CA HIS A 72 12.60 0.80 -15.38
C HIS A 72 13.85 0.54 -14.51
N GLY A 73 13.66 0.11 -13.27
CA GLY A 73 14.69 -0.04 -12.26
C GLY A 73 15.05 -1.51 -11.99
N ARG A 74 16.21 -1.73 -11.38
CA ARG A 74 16.60 -3.06 -10.92
C ARG A 74 15.75 -3.44 -9.70
N VAL A 75 15.06 -4.57 -9.77
CA VAL A 75 14.26 -5.13 -8.66
C VAL A 75 15.06 -5.22 -7.36
N THR A 76 16.38 -5.48 -7.45
CA THR A 76 17.29 -5.53 -6.29
C THR A 76 17.49 -4.19 -5.58
N VAL A 77 17.19 -3.06 -6.23
CA VAL A 77 17.28 -1.72 -5.64
C VAL A 77 15.90 -1.22 -5.23
N VAL A 78 14.90 -1.42 -6.08
CA VAL A 78 13.53 -0.92 -5.84
C VAL A 78 12.85 -1.67 -4.71
N ALA A 79 12.99 -2.99 -4.63
CA ALA A 79 12.31 -3.77 -3.60
C ALA A 79 12.79 -3.43 -2.16
N PRO A 80 14.10 -3.29 -1.87
CA PRO A 80 14.55 -2.83 -0.55
C PRO A 80 14.08 -1.42 -0.21
N LEU A 81 14.14 -0.48 -1.17
CA LEU A 81 13.64 0.89 -0.98
C LEU A 81 12.15 0.90 -0.65
N TYR A 82 11.35 0.17 -1.43
CA TYR A 82 9.91 0.04 -1.19
C TYR A 82 9.61 -0.62 0.17
N ALA A 83 10.39 -1.62 0.59
CA ALA A 83 10.25 -2.24 1.91
C ALA A 83 10.49 -1.28 3.09
N THR A 84 11.14 -0.13 2.88
CA THR A 84 11.28 0.92 3.92
C THR A 84 10.00 1.74 4.14
N GLU A 85 8.97 1.57 3.30
CA GLU A 85 7.65 2.21 3.45
C GLU A 85 7.13 2.09 4.90
N SER A 86 7.17 0.88 5.47
CA SER A 86 6.67 0.60 6.82
C SER A 86 7.39 1.42 7.89
N LEU A 87 8.69 1.68 7.73
CA LEU A 87 9.45 2.52 8.66
C LEU A 87 8.95 3.96 8.62
N TRP A 88 8.77 4.50 7.41
CA TRP A 88 8.21 5.84 7.22
C TRP A 88 6.79 5.94 7.74
N ALA A 89 5.96 4.91 7.56
CA ALA A 89 4.61 4.86 8.12
C ALA A 89 4.62 4.98 9.65
N VAL A 90 5.56 4.31 10.34
CA VAL A 90 5.75 4.45 11.79
C VAL A 90 6.21 5.86 12.17
N VAL A 91 7.16 6.44 11.43
CA VAL A 91 7.64 7.81 11.67
C VAL A 91 6.51 8.83 11.52
N TRP A 92 5.74 8.76 10.43
CA TRP A 92 4.62 9.67 10.20
C TRP A 92 3.50 9.47 11.21
N SER A 93 3.20 8.23 11.60
CA SER A 93 2.24 7.94 12.67
C SER A 93 2.70 8.55 14.00
N ALA A 94 3.98 8.38 14.34
CA ALA A 94 4.54 8.96 15.55
C ALA A 94 4.59 10.49 15.53
N LEU A 95 4.75 11.12 14.37
CA LEU A 95 4.80 12.58 14.24
C LEU A 95 3.40 13.22 14.25
N LEU A 96 2.43 12.61 13.56
CA LEU A 96 1.10 13.19 13.30
C LEU A 96 0.03 12.74 14.31
N LEU A 97 0.10 11.50 14.81
CA LEU A 97 -0.90 10.92 15.73
C LEU A 97 -0.49 10.97 17.21
N LYS A 98 0.54 11.74 17.59
CA LYS A 98 1.18 11.87 18.92
C LYS A 98 0.28 11.76 20.18
N ARG A 99 -1.03 12.02 20.08
CA ARG A 99 -2.00 11.97 21.20
C ARG A 99 -2.98 10.78 21.18
N ALA A 100 -3.12 10.04 20.09
CA ALA A 100 -4.11 8.96 19.98
C ALA A 100 -3.54 7.57 20.35
N GLU A 101 -2.27 7.33 20.06
CA GLU A 101 -1.57 6.09 20.43
C GLU A 101 -0.19 6.47 20.98
N GLY A 102 0.03 6.22 22.27
CA GLY A 102 1.32 6.49 22.91
C GLY A 102 2.41 5.69 22.23
N VAL A 103 3.28 6.37 21.47
CA VAL A 103 4.49 5.81 20.88
C VAL A 103 5.41 5.38 22.02
N GLY A 104 5.22 4.15 22.49
CA GLY A 104 5.95 3.58 23.60
C GLY A 104 7.33 3.06 23.16
N PRO A 105 8.22 2.80 24.13
CA PRO A 105 9.56 2.28 23.87
C PRO A 105 9.56 0.95 23.09
N ARG A 106 8.49 0.16 23.19
CA ARG A 106 8.31 -1.09 22.41
C ARG A 106 8.18 -0.84 20.91
N LEU A 107 7.52 0.24 20.48
CA LEU A 107 7.38 0.57 19.06
C LEU A 107 8.71 1.05 18.48
N VAL A 108 9.46 1.84 19.25
CA VAL A 108 10.81 2.28 18.88
C VAL A 108 11.75 1.08 18.73
N LEU A 109 11.65 0.11 19.65
CA LEU A 109 12.46 -1.11 19.61
C LEU A 109 12.08 -2.01 18.41
N ALA A 110 10.77 -2.13 18.10
CA ALA A 110 10.31 -2.83 16.91
C ALA A 110 10.78 -2.17 15.61
N ALA A 111 10.72 -0.83 15.52
CA ALA A 111 11.24 -0.09 14.38
C ALA A 111 12.77 -0.28 14.24
N GLY A 112 13.51 -0.23 15.36
CA GLY A 112 14.96 -0.48 15.38
C GLY A 112 15.31 -1.90 14.91
N LEU A 113 14.59 -2.92 15.39
CA LEU A 113 14.76 -4.30 14.93
C LEU A 113 14.45 -4.47 13.44
N MET A 114 13.42 -3.78 12.94
CA MET A 114 13.05 -3.83 11.52
C MET A 114 14.14 -3.22 10.64
N VAL A 115 14.70 -2.06 11.03
CA VAL A 115 15.84 -1.43 10.33
C VAL A 115 17.08 -2.33 10.39
N ALA A 116 17.40 -2.87 11.57
CA ALA A 116 18.54 -3.75 11.75
C ALA A 116 18.44 -5.01 10.89
N GLY A 117 17.25 -5.62 10.81
CA GLY A 117 16.98 -6.75 9.91
C GLY A 117 17.16 -6.39 8.44
N GLY A 118 16.68 -5.21 8.02
CA GLY A 118 16.88 -4.71 6.65
C GLY A 118 18.35 -4.51 6.29
N VAL A 119 19.14 -3.91 7.19
CA VAL A 119 20.59 -3.72 7.02
C VAL A 119 21.31 -5.07 6.94
N LEU A 120 20.98 -6.01 7.84
CA LEU A 120 21.60 -7.34 7.85
C LEU A 120 21.35 -8.11 6.54
N ILE A 121 20.13 -8.04 6.00
CA ILE A 121 19.79 -8.64 4.70
C ILE A 121 20.51 -7.93 3.54
N GLY A 122 20.64 -6.60 3.62
CA GLY A 122 21.33 -5.81 2.61
C GLY A 122 22.84 -6.05 2.55
N VAL A 123 23.48 -6.30 3.69
CA VAL A 123 24.93 -6.58 3.78
C VAL A 123 25.27 -8.04 3.50
N SER A 124 24.33 -8.97 3.67
CA SER A 124 24.52 -10.41 3.42
C SER A 124 24.23 -10.85 1.98
N ARG A 125 24.07 -9.91 1.04
CA ARG A 125 23.89 -10.13 -0.40
C ARG A 125 24.94 -9.38 -1.20
#